data_AF-A0A925L8Z8-F1
#
_entry.id   AF-A0A925L8Z8-F1
#
_cell.length_a   1.000
_cell.length_b   1.000
_cell.length_c   1.000
_cell.angle_alpha   90.00
_cell.angle_beta   90.00
_cell.angle_gamma   90.00
#
_symmetry.space_group_name_H-M   'P 1'
#
loop_
_entity.id
_entity.type
_entity.pdbx_description
1 polymer ?
#
loop_
_entity_poly.entity_id
_entity_poly.type
_entity_poly.pdbx_seq_one_letter_code
_entity_poly.pdbx_strand_id
1 'polypeptide(L)'
;MNDDSLIQDSAERLFAEQVDKRSRERTEAGEFDGALWQRVVDGGFPMLLATERAGGFGESWGTAFSVLRGIGYWQVPLPLSETMIAAQLASLAGLDVPPGPLTLIEQGQANTLRLEGDRLSGEVHGVPWARHASAALVSLADGRVAWLPLG
;
A
#
# COMPACT_ATOMS: atom_id res chain seq x y z
N MET A 1 12.08 11.18 -23.86
CA MET A 1 12.09 10.82 -22.43
C MET A 1 10.67 10.39 -22.13
N ASN A 2 10.47 9.13 -21.74
CA ASN A 2 9.13 8.57 -21.52
C ASN A 2 8.73 8.83 -20.06
N ASP A 3 7.45 9.01 -19.75
CA ASP A 3 7.01 9.30 -18.37
C ASP A 3 7.41 8.18 -17.39
N ASP A 4 7.45 6.94 -17.89
CA ASP A 4 7.98 5.77 -17.16
C ASP A 4 9.39 5.96 -16.60
N SER A 5 10.28 6.57 -17.39
CA SER A 5 11.67 6.80 -16.95
C SER A 5 11.76 7.85 -15.84
N LEU A 6 10.88 8.84 -15.83
CA LEU A 6 10.89 9.90 -14.82
C LEU A 6 10.40 9.39 -13.45
N ILE A 7 9.35 8.57 -13.46
CA ILE A 7 8.82 7.93 -12.24
C ILE A 7 9.86 7.00 -11.64
N GLN A 8 10.49 6.18 -12.48
CA GLN A 8 11.59 5.31 -12.06
C GLN A 8 12.74 6.11 -11.45
N ASP A 9 13.31 7.08 -12.18
CA ASP A 9 14.43 7.89 -11.69
C ASP A 9 14.12 8.60 -10.37
N SER A 10 12.87 9.06 -10.21
CA SER A 10 12.40 9.70 -8.98
C SER A 10 12.33 8.74 -7.80
N ALA A 11 11.78 7.54 -8.01
CA ALA A 11 11.72 6.50 -6.99
C ALA A 11 13.11 6.00 -6.61
N GLU A 12 13.97 5.71 -7.59
CA GLU A 12 15.35 5.26 -7.37
C GLU A 12 16.15 6.28 -6.56
N ARG A 13 16.10 7.56 -6.96
CA ARG A 13 16.77 8.63 -6.22
C ARG A 13 16.27 8.75 -4.78
N LEU A 14 14.95 8.76 -4.59
CA LEU A 14 14.36 8.85 -3.24
C LEU A 14 14.82 7.68 -2.36
N PHE A 15 14.74 6.46 -2.86
CA PHE A 15 15.10 5.27 -2.09
C PHE A 15 16.59 5.19 -1.82
N ALA A 16 17.43 5.50 -2.81
CA ALA A 16 18.88 5.52 -2.64
C ALA A 16 19.35 6.58 -1.62
N GLU A 17 18.68 7.72 -1.55
CA GLU A 17 19.04 8.80 -0.61
C GLU A 17 18.49 8.58 0.80
N GLN A 18 17.30 7.99 0.94
CA GLN A 18 16.57 7.98 2.21
C GLN A 18 16.54 6.61 2.91
N VAL A 19 16.88 5.51 2.21
CA VAL A 19 16.87 4.16 2.79
C VAL A 19 18.30 3.72 3.06
N ASP A 20 18.63 3.60 4.35
CA ASP A 20 19.92 3.15 4.83
C ASP A 20 19.77 1.98 5.82
N LYS A 21 20.87 1.58 6.46
CA LYS A 21 20.83 0.52 7.49
C LYS A 21 20.00 0.94 8.71
N ARG A 22 20.10 2.20 9.12
CA ARG A 22 19.49 2.70 10.35
C ARG A 22 17.98 2.83 10.21
N SER A 23 17.48 3.27 9.05
CA SER A 23 16.04 3.34 8.80
C SER A 23 15.40 1.95 8.88
N ARG A 24 16.04 0.93 8.32
CA ARG A 24 15.60 -0.48 8.40
C ARG A 24 15.62 -1.01 9.84
N GLU A 25 16.72 -0.80 10.58
CA GLU A 25 16.84 -1.23 11.98
C GLU A 25 15.77 -0.60 12.90
N ARG A 26 15.43 0.69 12.70
CA ARG A 26 14.33 1.34 13.43
C ARG A 26 12.99 0.66 13.15
N THR A 27 12.71 0.34 11.89
CA THR A 27 11.46 -0.32 11.53
C THR A 27 11.38 -1.76 12.05
N GLU A 28 12.49 -2.49 12.05
CA GLU A 28 12.57 -3.81 12.71
C GLU A 28 12.30 -3.72 14.23
N ALA A 29 12.68 -2.60 14.87
CA ALA A 29 12.34 -2.30 16.26
C ALA A 29 10.88 -1.85 16.46
N GLY A 30 10.08 -1.76 15.39
CA GLY A 30 8.66 -1.39 15.42
C GLY A 30 8.38 0.10 15.25
N GLU A 31 9.37 0.91 14.86
CA GLU A 31 9.17 2.33 14.57
C GLU A 31 8.71 2.57 13.13
N PHE A 32 7.74 3.47 12.94
CA PHE A 32 7.30 3.89 11.62
C PHE A 32 8.03 5.16 11.16
N ASP A 33 8.68 5.11 9.99
CA ASP A 33 9.36 6.27 9.42
C ASP A 33 8.38 7.20 8.71
N GLY A 34 7.69 8.04 9.49
CA GLY A 34 6.71 9.00 8.98
C GLY A 34 7.29 10.03 8.00
N ALA A 35 8.58 10.36 8.12
CA ALA A 35 9.24 11.30 7.23
C ALA A 35 9.55 10.67 5.85
N LEU A 36 9.94 9.40 5.82
CA LEU A 36 10.05 8.64 4.58
C LEU A 36 8.67 8.42 3.95
N TRP A 37 7.65 8.10 4.76
CA TRP A 37 6.28 7.95 4.29
C TRP A 37 5.75 9.23 3.61
N GLN A 38 5.94 10.40 4.23
CA GLN A 38 5.48 11.64 3.62
C GLN A 38 6.16 11.90 2.27
N ARG A 39 7.45 11.58 2.13
CA ARG A 39 8.15 11.74 0.85
C ARG A 39 7.63 10.84 -0.26
N VAL A 40 7.21 9.61 0.04
CA VAL A 40 6.57 8.75 -0.98
C VAL A 40 5.17 9.23 -1.33
N VAL A 41 4.43 9.77 -0.36
CA VAL A 41 3.12 10.40 -0.59
C VAL A 41 3.25 11.64 -1.47
N ASP A 42 4.21 12.53 -1.19
CA ASP A 42 4.47 13.73 -1.98
C ASP A 42 4.91 13.39 -3.42
N GLY A 43 5.58 12.24 -3.61
CA GLY A 43 5.90 11.68 -4.92
C GLY A 43 4.73 11.01 -5.63
N GLY A 44 3.56 10.90 -5.00
CA GLY A 44 2.35 10.30 -5.59
C GLY A 44 2.36 8.77 -5.68
N PHE A 45 3.42 8.09 -5.21
CA PHE A 45 3.60 6.66 -5.40
C PHE A 45 2.47 5.78 -4.83
N PRO A 46 1.87 6.08 -3.66
CA PRO A 46 0.74 5.29 -3.15
C PRO A 46 -0.49 5.27 -4.07
N MET A 47 -0.68 6.29 -4.91
CA MET A 47 -1.86 6.44 -5.77
C MET A 47 -1.56 6.18 -7.25
N LEU A 48 -0.36 5.70 -7.56
CA LEU A 48 0.15 5.53 -8.92
C LEU A 48 -0.79 4.70 -9.80
N LEU A 49 -1.24 3.55 -9.28
CA LEU A 49 -2.12 2.62 -9.97
C LEU A 49 -3.61 2.94 -9.85
N ALA A 50 -4.01 3.79 -8.92
CA ALA A 50 -5.42 4.08 -8.67
C ALA A 50 -6.02 4.87 -9.83
N THR A 51 -7.31 4.66 -10.11
CA THR A 51 -7.98 5.36 -11.22
C THR A 51 -7.97 6.87 -11.02
N GLU A 52 -7.89 7.64 -12.10
CA GLU A 52 -7.98 9.11 -12.06
C GLU A 52 -9.26 9.62 -11.39
N ARG A 53 -10.39 8.92 -11.57
CA ARG A 53 -11.66 9.23 -10.91
C ARG A 53 -11.56 9.19 -9.39
N ALA A 54 -10.69 8.35 -8.84
CA ALA A 54 -10.41 8.24 -7.41
C ALA A 54 -9.23 9.13 -6.97
N GLY A 55 -8.77 10.05 -7.82
CA GLY A 55 -7.65 10.95 -7.54
C GLY A 55 -6.26 10.30 -7.73
N GLY A 56 -6.19 9.13 -8.36
CA GLY A 56 -4.91 8.49 -8.71
C GLY A 56 -4.36 8.91 -10.07
N PHE A 57 -3.25 8.29 -10.47
CA PHE A 57 -2.56 8.60 -11.74
C PHE A 57 -2.97 7.68 -12.89
N GLY A 58 -3.68 6.57 -12.62
CA GLY A 58 -4.12 5.64 -13.65
C GLY A 58 -2.98 4.96 -14.42
N GLU A 59 -1.78 4.89 -13.82
CA GLU A 59 -0.60 4.38 -14.49
C GLU A 59 -0.69 2.87 -14.76
N SER A 60 0.14 2.43 -15.70
CA SER A 60 0.22 1.02 -16.04
C SER A 60 0.96 0.22 -14.96
N TRP A 61 0.70 -1.09 -14.91
CA TRP A 61 1.50 -2.02 -14.11
C TRP A 61 2.97 -2.05 -14.56
N GLY A 62 3.27 -1.75 -15.82
CA GLY A 62 4.65 -1.65 -16.30
C GLY A 62 5.41 -0.51 -15.63
N THR A 63 4.77 0.66 -15.53
CA THR A 63 5.27 1.86 -14.85
C THR A 63 5.40 1.62 -13.35
N ALA A 64 4.36 1.06 -12.71
CA ALA A 64 4.39 0.73 -11.29
C ALA A 64 5.44 -0.33 -10.93
N PHE A 65 5.72 -1.27 -11.83
CA PHE A 65 6.74 -2.30 -11.61
C PHE A 65 8.13 -1.71 -11.35
N SER A 66 8.49 -0.58 -11.98
CA SER A 66 9.77 0.09 -11.70
C SER A 66 9.86 0.55 -10.24
N VAL A 67 8.77 1.11 -9.69
CA VAL A 67 8.70 1.50 -8.27
C VAL A 67 8.72 0.26 -7.36
N LEU A 68 7.92 -0.76 -7.68
CA LEU A 68 7.86 -2.01 -6.91
C LEU A 68 9.22 -2.75 -6.87
N ARG A 69 9.94 -2.77 -8.00
CA ARG A 69 11.30 -3.29 -8.07
C ARG A 69 12.23 -2.48 -7.17
N GLY A 70 12.10 -1.16 -7.16
CA GLY A 70 12.87 -0.29 -6.26
C GLY A 70 12.60 -0.59 -4.79
N ILE A 71 11.33 -0.74 -4.39
CA ILE A 71 10.95 -1.14 -3.03
C ILE A 71 11.73 -2.37 -2.58
N GLY A 72 11.76 -3.41 -3.41
CA GLY A 72 12.52 -4.64 -3.13
C GLY A 72 14.03 -4.46 -3.12
N TYR A 73 14.59 -3.74 -4.09
CA TYR A 73 16.04 -3.55 -4.23
C TYR A 73 16.65 -2.79 -3.04
N TRP A 74 16.05 -1.66 -2.65
CA TRP A 74 16.50 -0.86 -1.51
C TRP A 74 15.96 -1.37 -0.16
N GLN A 75 15.09 -2.39 -0.17
CA GLN A 75 14.41 -2.90 1.03
C GLN A 75 13.68 -1.78 1.77
N VAL A 76 12.89 -1.00 1.03
CA VAL A 76 12.18 0.17 1.55
C VAL A 76 11.26 -0.27 2.69
N PRO A 77 11.45 0.21 3.93
CA PRO A 77 10.71 -0.26 5.10
C PRO A 77 9.38 0.50 5.22
N LEU A 78 8.52 0.39 4.22
CA LEU A 78 7.19 1.01 4.20
C LEU A 78 6.15 0.05 3.57
N PRO A 79 4.85 0.19 3.92
CA PRO A 79 3.73 -0.52 3.28
C PRO A 79 3.39 0.03 1.88
N LEU A 80 4.37 0.48 1.11
CA LEU A 80 4.11 1.19 -0.15
C LEU A 80 3.48 0.28 -1.22
N SER A 81 3.95 -0.97 -1.32
CA SER A 81 3.37 -1.97 -2.23
C SER A 81 1.91 -2.27 -1.90
N GLU A 82 1.63 -2.58 -0.64
CA GLU A 82 0.30 -2.91 -0.16
C GLU A 82 -0.65 -1.72 -0.30
N THR A 83 -0.16 -0.51 0.00
CA THR A 83 -0.95 0.71 -0.17
C THR A 83 -1.29 0.95 -1.64
N MET A 84 -0.33 0.82 -2.54
CA MET A 84 -0.55 1.03 -3.97
C MET A 84 -1.56 0.05 -4.56
N ILE A 85 -1.48 -1.22 -4.16
CA ILE A 85 -2.40 -2.27 -4.62
C ILE A 85 -3.79 -2.09 -3.99
N ALA A 86 -3.87 -1.78 -2.70
CA ALA A 86 -5.14 -1.50 -2.02
C ALA A 86 -5.86 -0.29 -2.65
N ALA A 87 -5.13 0.79 -2.93
CA ALA A 87 -5.66 1.97 -3.61
C ALA A 87 -6.20 1.62 -5.01
N GLN A 88 -5.47 0.80 -5.79
CA GLN A 88 -5.95 0.34 -7.09
C GLN A 88 -7.25 -0.45 -6.96
N LEU A 89 -7.27 -1.51 -6.15
CA LEU A 89 -8.43 -2.39 -6.01
C LEU A 89 -9.67 -1.63 -5.50
N ALA A 90 -9.50 -0.75 -4.51
CA ALA A 90 -10.57 0.10 -4.01
C ALA A 90 -11.09 1.06 -5.08
N SER A 91 -10.21 1.71 -5.83
CA SER A 91 -10.61 2.64 -6.90
C SER A 91 -11.38 1.94 -8.04
N LEU A 92 -10.99 0.72 -8.40
CA LEU A 92 -11.70 -0.13 -9.36
C LEU A 92 -13.07 -0.57 -8.83
N ALA A 93 -13.16 -0.85 -7.52
CA ALA A 93 -14.42 -1.16 -6.84
C ALA A 93 -15.31 0.09 -6.62
N GLY A 94 -14.83 1.29 -6.97
CA GLY A 94 -15.54 2.54 -6.77
C GLY A 94 -15.62 3.00 -5.31
N LEU A 95 -14.71 2.51 -4.46
CA LEU A 95 -14.54 2.97 -3.09
C LEU A 95 -13.55 4.12 -3.05
N ASP A 96 -13.83 5.10 -2.20
CA ASP A 96 -12.85 6.15 -1.88
C ASP A 96 -11.66 5.53 -1.14
N VAL A 97 -10.45 6.01 -1.45
CA VAL A 97 -9.22 5.54 -0.83
C VAL A 97 -8.93 6.35 0.43
N PRO A 98 -8.91 5.75 1.63
CA PRO A 98 -8.61 6.47 2.85
C PRO A 98 -7.15 6.91 2.87
N PRO A 99 -6.83 8.02 3.57
CA PRO A 99 -5.47 8.51 3.65
C PRO A 99 -4.61 7.62 4.56
N GLY A 100 -3.29 7.74 4.37
CA GLY A 100 -2.30 7.07 5.19
C GLY A 100 -1.89 5.69 4.66
N PRO A 101 -1.08 4.95 5.44
CA PRO A 101 -0.59 3.65 5.02
C PRO A 101 -1.73 2.63 5.03
N LEU A 102 -1.83 1.79 3.99
CA LEU A 102 -2.89 0.79 3.87
C LEU A 102 -2.29 -0.61 3.77
N THR A 103 -3.12 -1.62 4.08
CA THR A 103 -2.77 -3.02 3.90
C THR A 103 -3.90 -3.79 3.23
N LEU A 104 -3.65 -5.07 2.93
CA LEU A 104 -4.60 -5.98 2.31
C LEU A 104 -4.89 -7.14 3.26
N ILE A 105 -6.15 -7.54 3.31
CA ILE A 105 -6.57 -8.77 3.99
C ILE A 105 -7.37 -9.60 3.00
N GLU A 106 -6.84 -10.75 2.62
CA GLU A 106 -7.55 -11.70 1.77
C GLU A 106 -8.35 -12.68 2.63
N GLN A 107 -9.62 -12.91 2.28
CA GLN A 107 -10.37 -14.03 2.84
C GLN A 107 -9.89 -15.36 2.25
N GLY A 108 -9.62 -16.34 3.11
CA GLY A 108 -8.93 -17.59 2.73
C GLY A 108 -7.58 -17.71 3.43
N GLN A 109 -6.81 -18.76 3.17
CA GLN A 109 -5.47 -18.95 3.76
C GLN A 109 -5.43 -18.88 5.30
N ALA A 110 -6.29 -19.66 5.96
CA ALA A 110 -6.48 -19.69 7.43
C ALA A 110 -7.19 -18.48 8.06
N ASN A 111 -7.54 -17.44 7.29
CA ASN A 111 -8.35 -16.34 7.77
C ASN A 111 -9.83 -16.76 7.88
N THR A 112 -10.49 -16.40 8.99
CA THR A 112 -11.85 -16.84 9.35
C THR A 112 -12.87 -15.71 9.40
N LEU A 113 -12.77 -14.79 8.43
CA LEU A 113 -13.64 -13.63 8.35
C LEU A 113 -15.10 -13.99 8.02
N ARG A 114 -16.03 -13.37 8.73
CA ARG A 114 -17.48 -13.47 8.56
C ARG A 114 -18.10 -12.08 8.60
N LEU A 115 -18.90 -11.77 7.59
CA LEU A 115 -19.68 -10.54 7.52
C LEU A 115 -21.13 -10.82 7.93
N GLU A 116 -21.60 -10.13 8.95
CA GLU A 116 -22.98 -10.14 9.41
C GLU A 116 -23.53 -8.71 9.38
N GLY A 117 -24.31 -8.38 8.35
CA GLY A 117 -24.70 -6.99 8.11
C GLY A 117 -23.50 -6.14 7.73
N ASP A 118 -23.17 -5.15 8.55
CA ASP A 118 -21.99 -4.28 8.45
C ASP A 118 -20.84 -4.71 9.37
N ARG A 119 -21.03 -5.77 10.17
CA ARG A 119 -20.06 -6.24 11.15
C ARG A 119 -19.19 -7.35 10.57
N LEU A 120 -17.90 -7.07 10.43
CA LEU A 120 -16.88 -8.07 10.08
C LEU A 120 -16.27 -8.64 11.37
N SER A 121 -16.20 -9.98 11.49
CA SER A 121 -15.61 -10.67 12.65
C SER A 121 -14.82 -11.90 12.21
N GLY A 122 -13.81 -12.29 12.99
CA GLY A 122 -12.97 -13.45 12.71
C GLY A 122 -11.52 -13.23 13.12
N GLU A 123 -10.67 -14.18 12.77
CA GLU A 123 -9.21 -14.08 12.93
C GLU A 123 -8.53 -13.98 11.57
N VAL A 124 -7.49 -13.15 11.52
CA VAL A 124 -6.64 -12.97 10.34
C VAL A 124 -5.18 -13.08 10.75
N HIS A 125 -4.36 -13.67 9.89
CA HIS A 125 -2.95 -13.91 10.15
C HIS A 125 -2.08 -13.29 9.06
N GLY A 126 -0.85 -12.95 9.43
CA GLY A 126 0.17 -12.50 8.47
C GLY A 126 -0.17 -11.19 7.76
N VAL A 127 -0.97 -10.30 8.36
CA VAL A 127 -1.34 -9.00 7.78
C VAL A 127 -0.12 -8.06 7.83
N PRO A 128 0.56 -7.80 6.71
CA PRO A 128 1.76 -6.96 6.71
C PRO A 128 1.40 -5.56 7.18
N TRP A 129 2.30 -4.95 7.96
CA TRP A 129 2.16 -3.56 8.40
C TRP A 129 0.88 -3.23 9.20
N ALA A 130 0.10 -4.21 9.66
CA ALA A 130 -1.20 -3.97 10.32
C ALA A 130 -1.12 -2.97 11.49
N ARG A 131 -0.01 -2.96 12.24
CA ARG A 131 0.26 -2.03 13.34
C ARG A 131 0.50 -0.56 12.93
N HIS A 132 0.73 -0.31 11.65
CA HIS A 132 1.06 1.00 11.09
C HIS A 132 0.07 1.42 9.98
N ALA A 133 -0.74 0.50 9.48
CA ALA A 133 -1.78 0.79 8.53
C ALA A 133 -2.97 1.48 9.22
N SER A 134 -3.56 2.48 8.57
CA SER A 134 -4.80 3.14 9.01
C SER A 134 -6.05 2.34 8.65
N ALA A 135 -5.97 1.53 7.59
CA ALA A 135 -7.04 0.65 7.17
C ALA A 135 -6.51 -0.55 6.38
N ALA A 136 -7.28 -1.63 6.37
CA ALA A 136 -7.10 -2.76 5.48
C ALA A 136 -8.22 -2.81 4.44
N LEU A 137 -7.87 -3.06 3.18
CA LEU A 137 -8.84 -3.47 2.18
C LEU A 137 -9.04 -4.98 2.31
N VAL A 138 -10.26 -5.38 2.66
CA VAL A 138 -10.62 -6.77 2.92
C VAL A 138 -11.36 -7.34 1.72
N SER A 139 -10.94 -8.49 1.19
CA SER A 139 -11.75 -9.26 0.25
C SER A 139 -12.83 -10.06 0.98
N LEU A 140 -14.04 -10.10 0.42
CA LEU A 140 -15.19 -10.80 0.96
C LEU A 140 -15.51 -12.04 0.12
N ALA A 141 -16.16 -13.04 0.73
CA ALA A 141 -16.48 -14.32 0.11
C ALA A 141 -17.40 -14.21 -1.11
N ASP A 142 -18.15 -13.10 -1.21
CA ASP A 142 -19.02 -12.79 -2.34
C ASP A 142 -18.31 -12.02 -3.47
N GLY A 143 -16.98 -11.88 -3.40
CA GLY A 143 -16.15 -11.22 -4.40
C GLY A 143 -16.08 -9.70 -4.28
N ARG A 144 -16.75 -9.10 -3.28
CA ARG A 144 -16.63 -7.67 -2.98
C ARG A 144 -15.38 -7.37 -2.16
N VAL A 145 -15.05 -6.09 -2.05
CA VAL A 145 -14.05 -5.58 -1.12
C VAL A 145 -14.68 -4.54 -0.19
N ALA A 146 -14.14 -4.40 1.02
CA ALA A 146 -14.56 -3.42 2.00
C ALA A 146 -13.38 -2.89 2.81
N TRP A 147 -13.46 -1.64 3.27
CA TRP A 147 -12.48 -1.08 4.19
C TRP A 147 -12.75 -1.53 5.62
N LEU A 148 -11.71 -2.01 6.30
CA LEU A 148 -11.67 -2.23 7.74
C LEU A 148 -10.71 -1.21 8.37
N PRO A 149 -11.19 -0.23 9.15
CA PRO A 149 -10.31 0.67 9.90
C PRO A 149 -9.41 -0.10 10.86
N LEU A 150 -8.13 0.27 10.92
CA LEU A 150 -7.15 -0.25 11.85
C LEU A 150 -6.72 0.90 12.77
N GLY A 151 -6.82 0.68 14.08
CA GLY A 151 -6.56 1.69 15.12
C GLY A 151 -5.12 1.71 15.59
#